data_AF-A0A345H0L1-F1
#
_entry.id   AF-A0A345H0L1-F1
#
_cell.length_a   1.000
_cell.length_b   1.000
_cell.length_c   1.000
_cell.angle_alpha   90.00
_cell.angle_beta   90.00
_cell.angle_gamma   90.00
#
_symmetry.space_group_name_H-M   'P 1'
#
loop_
_entity.id
_entity.type
_entity.pdbx_description
1 polymer ?
#
loop_
_entity_poly.entity_id
_entity_poly.type
_entity_poly.pdbx_seq_one_letter_code
_entity_poly.pdbx_strand_id
1 'polypeptide(L)' 'MYVGRTNQLKRRLNQHKNNKADSFTGKYNVSKLVYFETTKYVNNAIQRERQIKKWKREWKNNLINGLNPDWKDLSEYV' A
#
# COMPACT_ATOMS: atom_id res chain seq x y z
N MET A 1 -7.91 3.92 3.28
CA MET A 1 -6.70 3.49 2.55
C MET A 1 -5.72 2.84 3.51
N TYR A 2 -5.16 1.69 3.15
CA TYR A 2 -4.16 0.98 3.95
C TYR A 2 -2.74 1.42 3.55
N VAL A 3 -1.84 1.54 4.53
CA VAL A 3 -0.40 1.82 4.30
C VAL A 3 0.40 0.83 5.14
N GLY A 4 1.32 0.13 4.52
CA GLY A 4 2.11 -0.92 5.15
C GLY A 4 3.52 -1.02 4.57
N ARG A 5 4.37 -1.79 5.25
CA ARG A 5 5.67 -2.23 4.73
C ARG A 5 5.74 -3.76 4.72
N THR A 6 6.51 -4.32 3.80
CA THR A 6 6.76 -5.76 3.70
C THR A 6 8.11 -6.01 3.04
N ASN A 7 8.76 -7.12 3.38
CA ASN A 7 9.91 -7.64 2.64
C ASN A 7 9.51 -8.59 1.50
N GLN A 8 8.24 -9.03 1.47
CA GLN A 8 7.68 -9.91 0.46
C GLN A 8 6.32 -9.36 -0.02
N LEU A 9 6.33 -8.65 -1.15
CA LEU A 9 5.14 -7.94 -1.64
C LEU A 9 4.05 -8.93 -2.09
N LYS A 10 4.38 -9.95 -2.90
CA LYS A 10 3.44 -11.00 -3.35
C LYS A 10 2.68 -11.65 -2.22
N ARG A 11 3.41 -12.11 -1.19
CA ARG A 11 2.81 -12.73 0.00
C ARG A 11 1.83 -11.79 0.70
N ARG A 12 2.19 -10.49 0.81
CA ARG A 12 1.33 -9.48 1.43
C ARG A 12 0.06 -9.24 0.61
N LEU A 13 0.17 -9.15 -0.70
CA LEU A 13 -0.99 -8.98 -1.58
C LEU A 13 -1.96 -10.15 -1.45
N ASN A 14 -1.46 -11.39 -1.44
CA ASN A 14 -2.29 -12.58 -1.23
C ASN A 14 -3.01 -12.55 0.13
N GLN A 15 -2.34 -12.11 1.20
CA GLN A 15 -2.98 -11.93 2.50
C GLN A 15 -4.11 -10.90 2.48
N HIS A 16 -3.96 -9.81 1.70
CA HIS A 16 -5.00 -8.78 1.57
C HIS A 16 -6.16 -9.25 0.70
N LYS A 17 -5.89 -9.95 -0.41
CA LYS A 17 -6.92 -10.54 -1.29
C LYS A 17 -7.73 -11.64 -0.58
N ASN A 18 -7.08 -12.44 0.24
CA ASN A 18 -7.70 -13.54 0.98
C ASN A 18 -8.16 -13.15 2.41
N ASN A 19 -8.19 -11.85 2.73
CA ASN A 19 -8.41 -11.44 4.11
C ASN A 19 -9.88 -11.63 4.52
N LYS A 20 -10.09 -12.19 5.72
CA LYS A 20 -11.44 -12.39 6.28
C LYS A 20 -12.05 -11.04 6.68
N ALA A 21 -13.39 -10.99 6.69
CA ALA A 21 -14.18 -9.78 6.95
C ALA A 21 -13.87 -9.10 8.30
N ASP A 22 -13.29 -9.83 9.27
CA ASP A 22 -12.97 -9.33 10.61
C ASP A 22 -11.74 -8.40 10.68
N SER A 23 -10.97 -8.28 9.60
CA SER A 23 -9.84 -7.34 9.51
C SER A 23 -10.25 -6.01 8.88
N PHE A 24 -9.59 -4.89 9.21
CA PHE A 24 -9.84 -3.58 8.56
C PHE A 24 -9.81 -3.70 7.03
N THR A 25 -8.83 -4.42 6.49
CA THR A 25 -8.65 -4.63 5.05
C THR A 25 -9.75 -5.50 4.45
N GLY A 26 -10.28 -6.48 5.19
CA GLY A 26 -11.44 -7.26 4.77
C GLY A 26 -12.73 -6.44 4.83
N LYS A 27 -12.99 -5.74 5.94
CA LYS A 27 -14.15 -4.87 6.16
C LYS A 27 -14.33 -3.82 5.08
N TYR A 28 -13.22 -3.24 4.59
CA TYR A 28 -13.24 -2.19 3.57
C TYR A 28 -12.79 -2.67 2.18
N ASN A 29 -12.68 -3.98 1.97
CA ASN A 29 -12.21 -4.61 0.72
C ASN A 29 -10.95 -3.93 0.12
N VAL A 30 -9.97 -3.63 0.97
CA VAL A 30 -8.74 -2.94 0.58
C VAL A 30 -7.75 -3.97 0.04
N SER A 31 -7.90 -4.32 -1.23
CA SER A 31 -7.10 -5.34 -1.92
C SER A 31 -6.29 -4.80 -3.11
N LYS A 32 -6.63 -3.62 -3.62
CA LYS A 32 -5.97 -2.97 -4.78
C LYS A 32 -4.63 -2.36 -4.39
N LEU A 33 -3.54 -2.72 -5.08
CA LEU A 33 -2.23 -2.11 -4.89
C LEU A 33 -2.11 -0.92 -5.83
N VAL A 34 -2.26 0.31 -5.33
CA VAL A 34 -2.19 1.51 -6.20
C VAL A 34 -0.84 2.23 -6.17
N TYR A 35 0.02 1.87 -5.23
CA TYR A 35 1.33 2.49 -5.02
C TYR A 35 2.25 1.59 -4.18
N PHE A 36 3.54 1.51 -4.55
CA PHE A 36 4.58 0.94 -3.71
C PHE A 36 5.93 1.61 -3.99
N GLU A 37 6.82 1.58 -2.99
CA GLU A 37 8.20 2.02 -3.10
C GLU A 37 9.11 0.86 -2.64
N THR A 38 10.27 0.71 -3.27
CA THR A 38 11.30 -0.27 -2.85
C THR A 38 12.52 0.44 -2.32
N THR A 39 13.13 -0.11 -1.28
CA THR A 39 14.38 0.41 -0.73
C THR A 39 15.26 -0.73 -0.25
N LYS A 40 16.58 -0.54 -0.31
CA LYS A 40 17.56 -1.52 0.17
C LYS A 40 17.62 -1.57 1.71
N TYR A 41 17.22 -0.50 2.39
CA TYR A 41 17.40 -0.35 3.84
C TYR A 41 16.06 -0.38 4.58
N VAL A 42 15.91 -1.31 5.52
CA VAL A 42 14.68 -1.47 6.31
C VAL A 42 14.30 -0.20 7.09
N ASN A 43 15.30 0.56 7.57
CA ASN A 43 15.08 1.80 8.31
C ASN A 43 14.41 2.87 7.43
N ASN A 44 14.79 2.95 6.15
CA ASN A 44 14.16 3.87 5.19
C ASN A 44 12.69 3.49 4.97
N ALA A 45 12.40 2.19 4.83
CA ALA A 45 11.02 1.71 4.70
C ALA A 45 10.18 2.04 5.96
N ILE A 46 10.74 1.87 7.16
CA ILE A 46 10.07 2.20 8.42
C ILE A 46 9.78 3.70 8.52
N GLN A 47 10.77 4.54 8.24
CA GLN A 47 10.61 6.00 8.29
C GLN A 47 9.57 6.48 7.28
N ARG A 48 9.65 5.97 6.03
CA ARG A 48 8.73 6.32 4.96
C ARG A 48 7.30 5.89 5.25
N GLU A 49 7.11 4.67 5.76
CA GLU A 49 5.78 4.19 6.17
C GLU A 49 5.20 5.08 7.29
N ARG A 50 6.00 5.42 8.30
CA ARG A 50 5.57 6.32 9.40
C ARG A 50 5.20 7.71 8.89
N GLN A 51 5.99 8.25 7.96
CA GLN A 51 5.74 9.54 7.33
C GLN A 51 4.40 9.52 6.58
N ILE A 52 4.22 8.56 5.67
CA ILE A 52 3.00 8.45 4.86
C ILE A 52 1.79 8.20 5.76
N LYS A 53 1.89 7.37 6.81
CA LYS A 53 0.77 7.12 7.74
C LYS A 53 0.23 8.42 8.34
N LYS A 54 1.11 9.36 8.71
CA LYS A 54 0.75 10.68 9.28
C LYS A 54 0.18 11.68 8.28
N TRP A 55 0.32 11.44 6.98
CA TRP A 55 -0.17 12.38 5.97
C TRP A 55 -1.70 12.46 5.90
N LYS A 56 -2.17 13.65 5.55
CA LYS A 56 -3.56 13.89 5.14
C LYS A 56 -3.90 13.03 3.92
N ARG A 57 -5.19 12.71 3.75
CA ARG A 57 -5.69 11.91 2.63
C ARG A 57 -5.30 12.51 1.27
N GLU A 58 -5.40 13.83 1.15
CA GLU A 58 -5.09 14.56 -0.07
C GLU A 58 -3.64 14.38 -0.52
N TRP A 59 -2.67 14.49 0.40
CA TRP A 59 -1.26 14.31 0.05
C TRP A 59 -0.94 12.90 -0.40
N LYS A 60 -1.60 11.91 0.20
CA LYS A 60 -1.52 10.52 -0.26
C LYS A 60 -2.09 10.37 -1.66
N ASN A 61 -3.20 11.05 -1.97
CA ASN A 61 -3.78 11.04 -3.31
C ASN A 61 -2.84 11.70 -4.32
N ASN A 62 -2.23 12.84 -3.98
CA ASN A 62 -1.28 13.52 -4.86
C ASN A 62 -0.05 12.66 -5.14
N LEU A 63 0.46 11.95 -4.12
CA LEU A 63 1.55 10.99 -4.30
C LEU A 63 1.17 9.87 -5.27
N ILE A 64 -0.02 9.30 -5.12
CA ILE A 64 -0.53 8.24 -6.00
C ILE A 64 -0.73 8.79 -7.41
N ASN A 65 -1.39 9.94 -7.54
CA ASN A 65 -1.71 10.57 -8.83
C ASN A 65 -0.45 10.92 -9.63
N GLY A 66 0.66 11.25 -8.97
CA GLY A 66 1.93 11.54 -9.63
C GLY A 66 2.57 10.34 -10.35
N LEU A 67 2.20 9.10 -9.97
CA LEU A 67 2.76 7.86 -10.55
C LEU A 67 1.69 6.97 -11.21
N ASN A 68 0.46 7.05 -10.74
CA ASN A 68 -0.66 6.21 -11.12
C ASN A 68 -1.97 7.04 -11.10
N PRO A 69 -2.13 8.00 -12.02
CA PRO A 69 -3.28 8.92 -12.06
C PRO A 69 -4.62 8.19 -12.26
N ASP A 70 -4.61 7.05 -12.93
CA ASP A 70 -5.79 6.22 -13.18
C ASP A 70 -6.09 5.24 -12.02
N TRP A 71 -5.27 5.25 -10.96
CA TRP A 71 -5.38 4.33 -9.82
C TRP A 71 -5.43 2.87 -10.26
N LYS A 72 -4.70 2.47 -11.31
CA LYS A 72 -4.63 1.09 -11.80
C LYS A 72 -4.13 0.14 -10.71
N ASP A 73 -4.59 -1.11 -10.73
CA ASP A 73 -4.05 -2.10 -9.80
C ASP A 73 -2.66 -2.51 -10.27
N LEU A 74 -1.65 -2.16 -9.49
CA LEU A 74 -0.27 -2.49 -9.76
C LEU A 74 0.06 -3.93 -9.37
N SER A 75 -0.87 -4.65 -8.74
CA SER A 75 -0.65 -6.05 -8.34
C SER A 75 -0.37 -6.99 -9.51
N GLU A 76 -0.74 -6.60 -10.74
CA GLU A 76 -0.46 -7.34 -11.98
C GLU A 76 1.00 -7.25 -12.43
N TYR A 77 1.74 -6.21 -12.00
CA TYR A 77 3.14 -5.97 -12.41
C TYR A 77 4.17 -6.48 -11.39
N VAL A 78 3.71 -7.13 -10.32
CA VAL A 78 4.55 -7.61 -9.22
C VAL A 78 4.63 -9.13 -9.26
#